data_AF-A0A7V9MVV2-F1
#
_entry.id   AF-A0A7V9MVV2-F1
#
_cell.length_a   1.000
_cell.length_b   1.000
_cell.length_c   1.000
_cell.angle_alpha   90.00
_cell.angle_beta   90.00
_cell.angle_gamma   90.00
#
_symmetry.space_group_name_H-M   'P 1'
#
loop_
_entity.id
_entity.type
_entity.pdbx_description
1 polymer ?
#
loop_
_entity_poly.entity_id
_entity_poly.type
_entity_poly.pdbx_seq_one_letter_code
_entity_poly.pdbx_strand_id
1 'polypeptide(L)'
;MRMFPAFLILFLATPAFAALDDANAPVLAVTPSGDGNPDAIVCRAPQALASGGVGPKLCMHNNVWARLTMTGQDLSADGKSVTLRPTVANPSGAGDPDGVTCRRPMTSTASRTTAGPEVCLSNRRWKDLAREEKRIDKDGQVVSTRIYGPGGAGHDGIPIVSASVSPAL
;
A
#
# COMPACT_ATOMS: atom_id res chain seq x y z
N MET A 1 25.85 33.75 66.70
CA MET A 1 25.13 32.53 66.25
C MET A 1 24.36 32.89 64.98
N ARG A 2 24.82 32.42 63.81
CA ARG A 2 24.18 32.69 62.50
C ARG A 2 23.80 31.34 61.91
N MET A 3 22.50 31.07 61.84
CA MET A 3 21.93 29.85 61.23
C MET A 3 21.81 30.06 59.71
N PHE A 4 22.41 29.15 58.94
CA PHE A 4 22.19 29.00 57.51
C PHE A 4 21.04 28.01 57.27
N PRO A 5 20.00 28.33 56.48
CA PRO A 5 19.02 27.34 56.07
C PRO A 5 19.55 26.56 54.85
N ALA A 6 19.61 25.24 55.00
CA ALA A 6 19.91 24.31 53.93
C ALA A 6 18.75 24.27 52.93
N PHE A 7 18.98 24.75 51.71
CA PHE A 7 18.04 24.65 50.59
C PHE A 7 18.18 23.26 49.97
N LEU A 8 17.19 22.40 50.22
CA LEU A 8 17.11 21.04 49.69
C LEU A 8 16.57 21.11 48.24
N ILE A 9 17.47 21.09 47.25
CA ILE A 9 17.11 21.04 45.82
C ILE A 9 16.75 19.59 45.48
N LEU A 10 15.46 19.31 45.36
CA LEU A 10 14.92 18.04 44.88
C LEU A 10 15.02 18.01 43.33
N PHE A 11 16.08 17.40 42.80
CA PHE A 11 16.19 17.12 41.36
C PHE A 11 15.15 16.06 40.97
N LEU A 12 14.03 16.51 40.41
CA LEU A 12 13.09 15.64 39.70
C LEU A 12 13.77 15.15 38.41
N ALA A 13 14.32 13.94 38.47
CA ALA A 13 14.84 13.24 37.31
C ALA A 13 13.71 13.01 36.31
N THR A 14 13.66 13.81 35.26
CA THR A 14 12.81 13.56 34.09
C THR A 14 13.24 12.26 33.43
N PRO A 15 12.36 11.26 33.30
CA PRO A 15 12.69 10.06 32.52
C PRO A 15 12.85 10.48 31.07
N ALA A 16 14.09 10.42 30.57
CA ALA A 16 14.38 10.52 29.15
C ALA A 16 13.77 9.29 28.47
N PHE A 17 12.68 9.48 27.72
CA PHE A 17 12.19 8.46 26.79
C PHE A 17 13.24 8.30 25.69
N ALA A 18 14.11 7.31 25.87
CA ALA A 18 15.00 6.84 24.81
C ALA A 18 14.14 6.28 23.69
N ALA A 19 14.14 6.96 22.54
CA ALA A 19 13.65 6.37 21.30
C ALA A 19 14.54 5.17 20.98
N LEU A 20 13.97 3.96 21.08
CA LEU A 20 14.58 2.75 20.56
C LEU A 20 14.68 2.90 19.04
N ASP A 21 15.87 3.30 18.58
CA ASP A 21 16.30 3.20 17.19
C ASP A 21 16.53 1.71 16.90
N ASP A 22 15.44 1.01 16.59
CA ASP A 22 15.48 -0.40 16.23
C ASP A 22 16.10 -0.50 14.83
N ALA A 23 17.37 -0.92 14.77
CA ALA A 23 18.12 -1.15 13.53
C ALA A 23 17.54 -2.28 12.66
N ASN A 24 16.49 -2.98 13.15
CA ASN A 24 15.66 -3.90 12.39
C ASN A 24 14.29 -3.31 11.98
N ALA A 25 14.11 -1.99 12.10
CA ALA A 25 12.91 -1.34 11.62
C ALA A 25 12.71 -1.71 10.13
N PRO A 26 11.60 -2.38 9.78
CA PRO A 26 11.33 -2.79 8.40
C PRO A 26 11.46 -1.56 7.51
N VAL A 27 12.13 -1.70 6.36
CA VAL A 27 12.19 -0.67 5.31
C VAL A 27 10.76 -0.15 5.13
N LEU A 28 10.50 1.02 5.72
CA LEU A 28 9.14 1.42 6.04
C LEU A 28 8.41 1.60 4.72
N ALA A 29 7.31 0.86 4.56
CA ALA A 29 6.51 0.85 3.35
C ALA A 29 6.29 2.31 2.91
N VAL A 30 6.77 2.65 1.70
CA VAL A 30 6.72 4.04 1.22
C VAL A 30 5.26 4.49 1.15
N THR A 31 4.31 3.57 0.99
CA THR A 31 2.93 3.79 1.41
C THR A 31 2.26 2.46 1.81
N PRO A 32 1.62 2.37 2.99
CA PRO A 32 0.88 1.17 3.39
C PRO A 32 -0.26 0.84 2.42
N SER A 33 -0.45 -0.44 2.11
CA SER A 33 -1.53 -0.90 1.23
C SER A 33 -2.91 -0.88 1.89
N GLY A 34 -2.96 -1.04 3.22
CA GLY A 34 -4.22 -1.26 3.93
C GLY A 34 -4.60 -2.73 4.09
N ASP A 35 -3.74 -3.67 3.67
CA ASP A 35 -4.01 -5.11 3.79
C ASP A 35 -3.90 -5.58 5.25
N GLY A 36 -4.75 -6.53 5.66
CA GLY A 36 -4.73 -7.14 6.99
C GLY A 36 -5.82 -6.62 7.94
N ASN A 37 -5.53 -6.56 9.24
CA ASN A 37 -6.51 -6.18 10.26
C ASN A 37 -6.95 -4.70 10.07
N PRO A 38 -8.24 -4.40 9.85
CA PRO A 38 -8.72 -3.05 9.58
C PRO A 38 -8.52 -2.07 10.75
N ASP A 39 -8.54 -2.57 11.98
CA ASP A 39 -8.44 -1.76 13.19
C ASP A 39 -7.00 -1.54 13.65
N ALA A 40 -6.03 -2.24 13.05
CA ALA A 40 -4.62 -2.05 13.37
C ALA A 40 -4.15 -0.65 13.00
N ILE A 41 -3.33 -0.04 13.86
CA ILE A 41 -2.65 1.21 13.54
C ILE A 41 -1.38 0.88 12.73
N VAL A 42 -1.33 1.38 11.51
CA VAL A 42 -0.18 1.23 10.61
C VAL A 42 0.44 2.59 10.38
N CYS A 43 1.76 2.66 10.56
CA CYS A 43 2.52 3.89 10.40
C CYS A 43 3.34 3.87 9.11
N ARG A 44 3.24 4.96 8.35
CA ARG A 44 4.12 5.28 7.23
C ARG A 44 5.37 6.02 7.72
N ALA A 45 6.50 5.74 7.08
CA ALA A 45 7.74 6.46 7.31
C ALA A 45 7.59 7.98 7.08
N PRO A 46 8.39 8.79 7.79
CA PRO A 46 8.76 10.14 7.36
C PRO A 46 9.19 10.16 5.88
N GLN A 47 8.54 11.01 5.07
CA GLN A 47 8.86 11.18 3.63
C GLN A 47 9.47 12.55 3.37
N ALA A 48 10.31 12.68 2.34
CA ALA A 48 10.89 13.98 1.98
C ALA A 48 9.81 15.00 1.57
N LEU A 49 9.93 16.24 2.03
CA LEU A 49 9.03 17.33 1.68
C LEU A 49 9.54 18.11 0.46
N ALA A 50 8.62 18.65 -0.33
CA ALA A 50 8.96 19.51 -1.48
C ALA A 50 9.70 20.79 -1.05
N SER A 51 9.43 21.30 0.15
CA SER A 51 10.10 22.46 0.75
C SER A 51 11.52 22.13 1.29
N GLY A 52 11.96 20.89 1.17
CA GLY A 52 13.14 20.37 1.87
C GLY A 52 12.80 19.84 3.26
N GLY A 53 13.67 18.95 3.77
CA GLY A 53 13.49 18.23 5.04
C GLY A 53 12.68 16.94 4.90
N VAL A 54 12.36 16.34 6.04
CA VAL A 54 11.58 15.10 6.14
C VAL A 54 10.30 15.39 6.92
N GLY A 55 9.16 14.98 6.36
CA GLY A 55 7.84 15.09 6.94
C GLY A 55 7.65 14.19 8.16
N PRO A 56 6.54 14.33 8.89
CA PRO A 56 6.28 13.54 10.08
C PRO A 56 6.01 12.07 9.74
N LYS A 57 6.23 11.20 10.74
CA LYS A 57 5.68 9.84 10.73
C LYS A 57 4.15 9.93 10.79
N LEU A 58 3.46 9.26 9.88
CA LEU A 58 1.99 9.26 9.81
C LEU A 58 1.44 7.90 10.26
N CYS A 59 0.65 7.87 11.32
CA CYS A 59 0.01 6.66 11.82
C CYS A 59 -1.51 6.81 11.72
N MET A 60 -2.18 5.81 11.14
CA MET A 60 -3.64 5.76 11.06
C MET A 60 -4.13 4.32 11.05
N HIS A 61 -5.43 4.13 11.22
CA HIS A 61 -6.04 2.80 11.09
C HIS A 61 -5.86 2.25 9.68
N ASN A 62 -5.65 0.94 9.60
CA ASN A 62 -5.39 0.23 8.36
C ASN A 62 -6.55 0.37 7.36
N ASN A 63 -7.79 0.47 7.84
CA ASN A 63 -8.96 0.71 7.00
C ASN A 63 -8.92 2.07 6.26
N VAL A 64 -8.24 3.08 6.81
CA VAL A 64 -8.04 4.38 6.14
C VAL A 64 -7.04 4.22 5.00
N TRP A 65 -5.93 3.51 5.24
CA TRP A 65 -4.97 3.15 4.19
C TRP A 65 -5.62 2.35 3.07
N ALA A 66 -6.45 1.36 3.41
CA ALA A 66 -7.18 0.56 2.43
C ALA A 66 -8.07 1.43 1.55
N ARG A 67 -8.81 2.37 2.15
CA ARG A 67 -9.68 3.30 1.40
C ARG A 67 -8.89 4.22 0.46
N LEU A 68 -7.74 4.74 0.90
CA LEU A 68 -6.85 5.54 0.06
C LEU A 68 -6.34 4.71 -1.12
N THR A 69 -5.88 3.49 -0.87
CA THR A 69 -5.45 2.55 -1.91
C THR A 69 -6.56 2.25 -2.91
N MET A 70 -7.77 1.92 -2.46
CA MET A 70 -8.91 1.61 -3.33
C MET A 70 -9.32 2.77 -4.23
N THR A 71 -9.09 4.01 -3.79
CA THR A 71 -9.44 5.22 -4.54
C THR A 71 -8.29 5.78 -5.37
N GLY A 72 -7.14 5.10 -5.39
CA GLY A 72 -5.95 5.59 -6.08
C GLY A 72 -5.36 6.85 -5.46
N GLN A 73 -5.65 7.07 -4.18
CA GLN A 73 -5.21 8.21 -3.41
C GLN A 73 -4.07 7.84 -2.46
N ASP A 74 -3.27 8.84 -2.11
CA ASP A 74 -2.24 8.79 -1.09
C ASP A 74 -2.27 10.09 -0.28
N LEU A 75 -1.69 10.10 0.91
CA LEU A 75 -1.45 11.31 1.67
C LEU A 75 -0.13 11.93 1.26
N SER A 76 -0.09 13.26 1.14
CA SER A 76 1.15 14.00 0.96
C SER A 76 2.16 13.71 2.06
N ALA A 77 3.44 13.96 1.79
CA ALA A 77 4.53 13.67 2.72
C ALA A 77 4.38 14.39 4.09
N ASP A 78 3.68 15.52 4.13
CA ASP A 78 3.34 16.25 5.37
C ASP A 78 2.07 15.74 6.08
N GLY A 79 1.33 14.82 5.45
CA GLY A 79 0.08 14.25 5.94
C GLY A 79 -1.13 15.19 5.91
N LYS A 80 -1.03 16.36 5.27
CA LYS A 80 -2.08 17.39 5.30
C LYS A 80 -3.02 17.36 4.10
N SER A 81 -2.61 16.76 3.00
CA SER A 81 -3.40 16.73 1.77
C SER A 81 -3.45 15.33 1.17
N VAL A 82 -4.47 15.09 0.37
CA VAL A 82 -4.63 13.85 -0.39
C VAL A 82 -4.23 14.10 -1.83
N THR A 83 -3.35 13.25 -2.36
CA THR A 83 -2.80 13.32 -3.72
C THR A 83 -3.17 12.07 -4.49
N LEU A 84 -3.36 12.18 -5.81
CA LEU A 84 -3.53 11.01 -6.67
C LEU A 84 -2.21 10.27 -6.79
N ARG A 85 -2.26 8.94 -6.71
CA ARG A 85 -1.10 8.09 -6.93
C ARG A 85 -0.71 8.11 -8.41
N PRO A 86 0.59 8.03 -8.71
CA PRO A 86 1.03 7.88 -10.08
C PRO A 86 0.54 6.54 -10.64
N THR A 87 -0.10 6.58 -11.82
CA THR A 87 -0.53 5.39 -12.54
C THR A 87 0.56 4.91 -13.49
N VAL A 88 0.90 3.63 -13.44
CA VAL A 88 1.87 2.97 -14.32
C VAL A 88 1.13 2.05 -15.28
N ALA A 89 1.49 2.07 -16.58
CA ALA A 89 0.80 1.27 -17.60
C ALA A 89 0.98 -0.24 -17.40
N ASN A 90 2.18 -0.67 -17.00
CA ASN A 90 2.55 -2.08 -16.79
C ASN A 90 3.41 -2.20 -15.51
N PRO A 91 2.78 -2.25 -14.31
CA PRO A 91 3.50 -2.42 -13.06
C PRO A 91 4.15 -3.81 -13.01
N SER A 92 5.47 -3.85 -12.76
CA SER A 92 6.24 -5.09 -12.57
C SER A 92 6.28 -5.57 -11.12
N GLY A 93 5.84 -4.73 -10.18
CA GLY A 93 6.05 -4.96 -8.75
C GLY A 93 7.49 -4.73 -8.29
N ALA A 94 8.28 -3.95 -9.04
CA ALA A 94 9.62 -3.54 -8.63
C ALA A 94 9.59 -2.51 -7.50
N GLY A 95 10.64 -2.51 -6.67
CA GLY A 95 10.77 -1.61 -5.52
C GLY A 95 10.34 -2.25 -4.21
N ASP A 96 9.89 -1.42 -3.29
CA ASP A 96 9.38 -1.83 -1.99
C ASP A 96 8.16 -2.76 -2.16
N PRO A 97 8.18 -4.00 -1.61
CA PRO A 97 7.09 -4.96 -1.79
C PRO A 97 5.75 -4.48 -1.24
N ASP A 98 5.75 -3.64 -0.21
CA ASP A 98 4.54 -3.17 0.45
C ASP A 98 4.04 -1.83 -0.12
N GLY A 99 4.86 -1.18 -0.96
CA GLY A 99 4.47 -0.01 -1.73
C GLY A 99 3.34 -0.32 -2.71
N VAL A 100 2.41 0.63 -2.87
CA VAL A 100 1.26 0.50 -3.76
C VAL A 100 1.54 1.18 -5.09
N THR A 101 1.30 0.45 -6.19
CA THR A 101 1.34 1.00 -7.54
C THR A 101 -0.04 0.88 -8.18
N CYS A 102 -0.51 1.97 -8.77
CA CYS A 102 -1.79 2.00 -9.49
C CYS A 102 -1.58 1.76 -10.99
N ARG A 103 -2.55 1.12 -11.62
CA ARG A 103 -2.62 0.89 -13.06
C ARG A 103 -3.99 1.30 -13.57
N ARG A 104 -4.03 1.96 -14.71
CA ARG A 104 -5.25 2.13 -15.50
C ARG A 104 -5.20 1.19 -16.72
N PRO A 105 -6.06 0.17 -16.80
CA PRO A 105 -6.11 -0.73 -17.95
C PRO A 105 -6.39 0.06 -19.23
N MET A 106 -5.70 -0.33 -20.31
CA MET A 106 -5.88 0.28 -21.63
C MET A 106 -7.32 0.08 -22.11
N THR A 107 -7.81 1.06 -22.87
CA THR A 107 -9.11 1.03 -23.52
C THR A 107 -9.24 -0.21 -24.40
N SER A 108 -10.40 -0.87 -24.33
CA SER A 108 -10.73 -1.93 -25.27
C SER A 108 -10.88 -1.34 -26.67
N THR A 109 -10.36 -2.01 -27.69
CA THR A 109 -10.55 -1.63 -29.10
C THR A 109 -12.04 -1.53 -29.48
N ALA A 110 -12.92 -2.27 -28.78
CA ALA A 110 -14.36 -2.24 -28.97
C ALA A 110 -15.05 -1.00 -28.35
N SER A 111 -14.43 -0.36 -27.35
CA SER A 111 -14.96 0.82 -26.67
C SER A 111 -13.86 1.87 -26.59
N ARG A 112 -13.72 2.68 -27.64
CA ARG A 112 -12.65 3.69 -27.78
C ARG A 112 -12.70 4.81 -26.74
N THR A 113 -13.72 4.85 -25.89
CA THR A 113 -14.03 6.01 -25.04
C THR A 113 -13.90 5.76 -23.55
N THR A 114 -13.75 4.52 -23.07
CA THR A 114 -13.72 4.23 -21.62
C THR A 114 -12.49 3.43 -21.24
N ALA A 115 -11.54 4.11 -20.58
CA ALA A 115 -10.44 3.43 -19.91
C ALA A 115 -10.99 2.54 -18.79
N GLY A 116 -10.35 1.40 -18.54
CA GLY A 116 -10.76 0.50 -17.46
C GLY A 116 -10.68 1.16 -16.09
N PRO A 117 -11.31 0.56 -15.06
CA PRO A 117 -11.22 1.08 -13.70
C PRO A 117 -9.76 1.10 -13.25
N GLU A 118 -9.40 2.12 -12.46
CA GLU A 118 -8.08 2.17 -11.86
C GLU A 118 -7.94 1.07 -10.81
N VAL A 119 -6.85 0.30 -10.91
CA VAL A 119 -6.57 -0.80 -10.00
C VAL A 119 -5.23 -0.53 -9.32
N CYS A 120 -5.28 -0.39 -7.99
CA CYS A 120 -4.11 -0.16 -7.16
C CYS A 120 -3.84 -1.40 -6.31
N LEU A 121 -2.64 -1.95 -6.43
CA LEU A 121 -2.20 -3.13 -5.69
C LEU A 121 -0.80 -2.90 -5.11
N SER A 122 -0.46 -3.65 -4.08
CA SER A 122 0.93 -3.69 -3.59
C SER A 122 1.87 -4.25 -4.65
N ASN A 123 3.14 -3.81 -4.61
CA ASN A 123 4.17 -4.28 -5.52
C ASN A 123 4.41 -5.78 -5.37
N ARG A 124 4.28 -6.32 -4.16
CA ARG A 124 4.24 -7.76 -3.91
C ARG A 124 3.14 -8.44 -4.71
N ARG A 125 1.92 -7.90 -4.67
CA ARG A 125 0.79 -8.46 -5.42
C ARG A 125 1.00 -8.36 -6.93
N TRP A 126 1.55 -7.26 -7.43
CA TRP A 126 1.94 -7.14 -8.84
C TRP A 126 2.97 -8.19 -9.25
N LYS A 127 3.98 -8.43 -8.40
CA LYS A 127 5.00 -9.45 -8.60
C LYS A 127 4.41 -10.86 -8.59
N ASP A 128 3.43 -11.11 -7.73
CA ASP A 128 2.70 -12.39 -7.68
C ASP A 128 1.90 -12.63 -8.95
N LEU A 129 1.17 -11.61 -9.44
CA LEU A 129 0.44 -11.69 -10.71
C LEU A 129 1.39 -11.98 -11.88
N ALA A 130 2.53 -11.28 -11.94
CA ALA A 130 3.53 -11.50 -12.98
C ALA A 130 4.10 -12.93 -12.93
N ARG A 131 4.42 -13.44 -11.73
CA ARG A 131 4.91 -14.82 -11.51
C ARG A 131 3.87 -15.87 -11.88
N GLU A 132 2.60 -15.61 -11.59
CA GLU A 132 1.48 -16.50 -11.89
C GLU A 132 1.01 -16.43 -13.36
N GLU A 133 1.69 -15.64 -14.20
CA GLU A 133 1.26 -15.36 -15.58
C GLU A 133 -0.20 -14.87 -15.59
N LYS A 134 -0.51 -13.90 -14.73
CA LYS A 134 -1.81 -13.24 -14.63
C LYS A 134 -1.66 -11.74 -14.89
N ARG A 135 -2.72 -11.14 -15.43
CA ARG A 135 -2.81 -9.70 -15.68
C ARG A 135 -4.15 -9.16 -15.25
N ILE A 136 -4.20 -7.85 -15.03
CA ILE A 136 -5.46 -7.12 -14.91
C ILE A 136 -5.98 -6.82 -16.33
N ASP A 137 -7.20 -7.22 -16.62
CA ASP A 137 -7.88 -6.94 -17.89
C ASP A 137 -8.50 -5.54 -17.93
N LYS A 138 -9.24 -5.25 -19.02
CA LYS A 138 -9.91 -3.96 -19.23
C LYS A 138 -10.99 -3.64 -18.19
N ASP A 139 -11.55 -4.66 -17.52
CA ASP A 139 -12.62 -4.53 -16.54
C ASP A 139 -12.07 -4.47 -15.11
N GLY A 140 -10.73 -4.49 -14.96
CA GLY A 140 -10.06 -4.51 -13.66
C GLY A 140 -9.96 -5.90 -13.04
N GLN A 141 -10.28 -6.96 -13.77
CA GLN A 141 -10.26 -8.33 -13.25
C GLN A 141 -8.92 -9.01 -13.48
N VAL A 142 -8.51 -9.87 -12.53
CA VAL A 142 -7.33 -10.71 -12.67
C VAL A 142 -7.66 -11.87 -13.62
N VAL A 143 -7.03 -11.90 -14.78
CA VAL A 143 -7.15 -12.96 -15.79
C VAL A 143 -5.81 -13.65 -16.03
N SER A 144 -5.82 -14.94 -16.32
CA SER A 144 -4.59 -15.63 -16.74
C SER A 144 -4.19 -15.19 -18.14
N THR A 145 -2.89 -14.99 -18.36
CA THR A 145 -2.31 -14.80 -19.68
C THR A 145 -2.02 -16.11 -20.39
N ARG A 146 -2.15 -17.26 -19.71
CA ARG A 146 -2.13 -18.56 -20.39
C ARG A 146 -3.35 -18.66 -21.28
N ILE A 147 -3.13 -18.52 -22.57
CA ILE A 147 -4.11 -18.82 -23.59
C ILE A 147 -4.34 -20.34 -23.52
N TYR A 148 -5.38 -20.77 -22.82
CA TYR A 148 -5.98 -22.08 -23.08
C TYR A 148 -6.61 -22.00 -24.46
N GLY A 149 -5.83 -22.32 -25.50
CA GLY A 149 -6.34 -22.40 -26.86
C GLY A 149 -7.40 -23.51 -26.98
N PRO A 150 -8.25 -23.46 -28.00
CA PRO A 150 -9.31 -24.46 -28.24
C PRO A 150 -8.79 -25.89 -28.57
N GLY A 151 -7.50 -26.17 -28.37
CA GLY A 151 -6.90 -27.52 -28.48
C GLY A 151 -6.36 -28.07 -27.16
N GLY A 152 -6.47 -27.33 -26.04
CA GLY A 152 -6.02 -27.80 -24.73
C GLY A 152 -7.10 -28.63 -24.06
N ALA A 153 -7.30 -29.87 -24.51
CA ALA A 153 -8.00 -30.87 -23.70
C ALA A 153 -7.29 -30.95 -22.34
N GLY A 154 -7.93 -30.47 -21.29
CA GLY A 154 -7.62 -30.98 -19.95
C GLY A 154 -7.76 -32.50 -20.00
N HIS A 155 -6.97 -33.24 -19.22
CA HIS A 155 -7.06 -34.71 -19.22
C HIS A 155 -8.47 -35.20 -18.84
N ASP A 156 -9.32 -34.29 -18.34
CA ASP A 156 -10.65 -34.56 -17.79
C ASP A 156 -11.79 -33.78 -18.51
N GLY A 157 -11.49 -32.93 -19.51
CA GLY A 157 -12.52 -32.30 -20.36
C GLY A 157 -13.51 -31.33 -19.70
N ILE A 158 -13.32 -30.89 -18.45
CA ILE A 158 -14.27 -30.00 -17.76
C ILE A 158 -13.86 -28.52 -17.92
N PRO A 159 -14.74 -27.63 -18.44
CA PRO A 159 -14.50 -26.19 -18.43
C PRO A 159 -14.48 -25.66 -17.00
N ILE A 160 -13.44 -24.90 -16.65
CA ILE A 160 -13.36 -24.20 -15.36
C ILE A 160 -14.36 -23.04 -15.41
N VAL A 161 -15.50 -23.22 -14.77
CA VAL A 161 -16.43 -22.12 -14.47
C VAL A 161 -15.70 -21.18 -13.52
N SER A 162 -15.45 -19.94 -13.95
CA SER A 162 -14.94 -18.87 -13.08
C SER A 162 -15.82 -18.77 -11.85
N ALA A 163 -15.30 -19.18 -10.69
CA ALA A 163 -15.97 -18.99 -9.42
C ALA A 163 -16.03 -17.48 -9.15
N SER A 164 -17.23 -16.92 -9.28
CA SER A 164 -17.57 -15.63 -8.72
C SER A 164 -17.27 -15.68 -7.22
N VAL A 165 -16.28 -14.90 -6.78
CA VAL A 165 -16.08 -14.64 -5.35
C VAL A 165 -17.26 -13.78 -4.91
N SER A 166 -18.24 -14.40 -4.27
CA SER A 166 -19.27 -13.67 -3.53
C SER A 166 -18.61 -12.90 -2.38
N PRO A 167 -18.88 -11.60 -2.20
CA PRO A 167 -18.52 -10.92 -0.97
C PRO A 167 -19.40 -11.48 0.15
N ALA A 168 -18.78 -12.06 1.18
CA ALA A 168 -19.45 -12.33 2.44
C ALA A 168 -19.79 -10.97 3.09
N LEU A 169 -21.08 -10.80 3.39
CA LEU A 169 -21.63 -9.71 4.21
C LEU A 169 -21.14 -9.79 5.66
#